data_AF-A0A7V5WQ79-F1
#
_entry.id   AF-A0A7V5WQ79-F1
#
_cell.length_a   1.000
_cell.length_b   1.000
_cell.length_c   1.000
_cell.angle_alpha   90.00
_cell.angle_beta   90.00
_cell.angle_gamma   90.00
#
_symmetry.space_group_name_H-M   'P 1'
#
loop_
_entity.id
_entity.type
_entity.pdbx_description
1 polymer ?
#
loop_
_entity_poly.entity_id
_entity_poly.type
_entity_poly.pdbx_seq_one_letter_code
_entity_poly.pdbx_strand_id
1 'polypeptide(L)'
;SSAEKAKINTDLKIELGPIKQKALAKLDKAWEKTEGLPILVGAFLRDEALEDALETRIERLDETAKKIYLALALTDTNPTLVRRALNLQAAKTALAFENLVQAGLVHASGKIRAPQASKKYLASQRLMASQIALLLARELKDTKAFPLYQQAKLLWEEEDLEQVNQAYLAWANELLRRGFPKRAFEVLDELVANDEISFVKAQALERTGLYREALEELEKQTENPRVFAQKGAIYWRLGEVEKATQFSNLALKGGLESRAEAHMTLANLARSQGDNDEAMKQANRAVALWRTTNEPTRLANALVILAVVEAINNKDPQASFAEALEVAKDNPILKSRIKLNQGAVFRNANNLKQALISYQEAIDIAENISNATSARAWNNIGVIHHLNNNFDEAKFAYTKALEVARLTGERRILGMFLANLAELTENRDAWEEALNILKEAGQEEVIEQHTKQLPENHPFRHQT
;
A
#
# COMPACT_ATOMS: atom_id res chain seq x y z
N SER A 1 60.42 -40.49 -47.17
CA SER A 1 58.98 -40.27 -47.36
C SER A 1 58.26 -40.74 -46.10
N SER A 2 58.04 -39.84 -45.16
CA SER A 2 57.23 -40.09 -43.96
C SER A 2 56.50 -38.80 -43.62
N ALA A 3 55.19 -38.87 -43.74
CA ALA A 3 54.25 -37.77 -43.64
C ALA A 3 54.14 -37.24 -42.20
N GLU A 4 54.27 -35.93 -42.03
CA GLU A 4 53.69 -35.23 -40.88
C GLU A 4 52.28 -34.76 -41.26
N LYS A 5 51.28 -35.58 -40.92
CA LYS A 5 49.88 -35.13 -40.90
C LYS A 5 49.72 -34.14 -39.75
N ALA A 6 49.54 -32.87 -40.09
CA ALA A 6 49.08 -31.86 -39.15
C ALA A 6 47.78 -32.33 -38.48
N LYS A 7 47.81 -32.56 -37.17
CA LYS A 7 46.62 -32.83 -36.37
C LYS A 7 45.78 -31.54 -36.33
N ILE A 8 44.74 -31.48 -37.15
CA ILE A 8 43.67 -30.50 -36.98
C ILE A 8 43.02 -30.85 -35.63
N ASN A 9 43.08 -29.92 -34.69
CA ASN A 9 42.44 -30.07 -33.39
C ASN A 9 40.92 -30.06 -33.60
N THR A 10 40.29 -31.24 -33.60
CA THR A 10 38.87 -31.43 -33.94
C THR A 10 37.90 -30.98 -32.84
N ASP A 11 38.41 -30.48 -31.71
CA ASP A 11 37.62 -30.06 -30.55
C ASP A 11 37.55 -28.53 -30.38
N LEU A 12 37.55 -27.78 -31.49
CA LEU A 12 37.36 -26.33 -31.44
C LEU A 12 35.86 -26.02 -31.21
N LYS A 13 35.44 -26.10 -29.94
CA LYS A 13 34.12 -25.62 -29.49
C LYS A 13 34.08 -24.10 -29.57
N ILE A 14 33.60 -23.56 -30.68
CA ILE A 14 33.25 -22.14 -30.78
C ILE A 14 31.86 -21.99 -30.17
N GLU A 15 31.79 -21.51 -28.92
CA GLU A 15 30.51 -21.05 -28.38
C GLU A 15 30.12 -19.76 -29.10
N LEU A 16 29.08 -19.84 -29.93
CA LEU A 16 28.49 -18.67 -30.58
C LEU A 16 27.88 -17.78 -29.49
N GLY A 17 28.42 -16.57 -29.35
CA GLY A 17 27.82 -15.53 -28.50
C GLY A 17 26.43 -15.10 -29.00
N PRO A 18 25.73 -14.24 -28.24
CA PRO A 18 24.39 -13.79 -28.59
C PRO A 18 24.30 -13.17 -30.00
N ILE A 19 23.27 -13.56 -30.75
CA ILE A 19 22.94 -13.00 -32.07
C ILE A 19 22.54 -11.54 -31.88
N LYS A 20 23.24 -10.60 -32.55
CA LYS A 20 23.00 -9.17 -32.40
C LYS A 20 21.58 -8.77 -32.79
N GLN A 21 20.98 -7.80 -32.09
CA GLN A 21 19.62 -7.28 -32.35
C GLN A 21 19.35 -6.98 -33.82
N LYS A 22 20.30 -6.34 -34.53
CA LYS A 22 20.18 -6.02 -35.95
C LYS A 22 19.91 -7.25 -36.83
N ALA A 23 20.46 -8.40 -36.47
CA ALA A 23 20.25 -9.65 -37.21
C ALA A 23 18.84 -10.26 -36.97
N LEU A 24 18.19 -9.93 -35.85
CA LEU A 24 16.83 -10.36 -35.52
C LEU A 24 15.76 -9.31 -35.86
N ALA A 25 16.14 -8.14 -36.38
CA ALA A 25 15.24 -7.01 -36.59
C ALA A 25 14.07 -7.30 -37.57
N LYS A 26 14.18 -8.34 -38.40
CA LYS A 26 13.13 -8.77 -39.33
C LYS A 26 12.14 -9.77 -38.73
N LEU A 27 12.40 -10.26 -37.52
CA LEU A 27 11.57 -11.25 -36.82
C LEU A 27 10.85 -10.56 -35.66
N ASP A 28 9.53 -10.46 -35.76
CA ASP A 28 8.72 -9.74 -34.78
C ASP A 28 8.93 -10.30 -33.36
N LYS A 29 9.21 -9.41 -32.39
CA LYS A 29 9.46 -9.73 -30.97
C LYS A 29 10.58 -10.73 -30.67
N ALA A 30 11.33 -11.21 -31.66
CA ALA A 30 12.36 -12.23 -31.46
C ALA A 30 13.45 -11.76 -30.50
N TRP A 31 13.94 -10.53 -30.68
CA TRP A 31 14.94 -9.96 -29.78
C TRP A 31 14.39 -9.78 -28.36
N GLU A 32 13.19 -9.25 -28.20
CA GLU A 32 12.56 -9.00 -26.89
C GLU A 32 12.39 -10.30 -26.08
N LYS A 33 12.05 -11.39 -26.76
CA LYS A 33 11.81 -12.69 -26.11
C LYS A 33 13.07 -13.50 -25.84
N THR A 34 14.13 -13.32 -26.63
CA THR A 34 15.30 -14.21 -26.63
C THR A 34 16.62 -13.53 -26.25
N GLU A 35 16.68 -12.19 -26.34
CA GLU A 35 17.90 -11.39 -26.24
C GLU A 35 19.07 -11.91 -27.10
N GLY A 36 18.74 -12.57 -28.21
CA GLY A 36 19.71 -13.13 -29.13
C GLY A 36 20.39 -14.42 -28.64
N LEU A 37 19.96 -15.02 -27.53
CA LEU A 37 20.54 -16.28 -27.08
C LEU A 37 20.26 -17.38 -28.12
N PRO A 38 21.27 -17.98 -28.77
CA PRO A 38 21.04 -18.81 -29.96
C PRO A 38 20.07 -19.98 -29.76
N ILE A 39 20.07 -20.60 -28.57
CA ILE A 39 19.15 -21.70 -28.25
C ILE A 39 17.69 -21.21 -28.19
N LEU A 40 17.45 -20.01 -27.64
CA LEU A 40 16.12 -19.40 -27.56
C LEU A 40 15.67 -18.85 -28.91
N VAL A 41 16.59 -18.30 -29.71
CA VAL A 41 16.30 -17.91 -31.09
C VAL A 41 15.89 -19.12 -31.91
N GLY A 42 16.60 -20.23 -31.76
CA GLY A 42 16.24 -21.49 -32.41
C GLY A 42 14.85 -21.99 -32.00
N ALA A 43 14.55 -22.01 -30.70
CA ALA A 43 13.23 -22.39 -30.19
C ALA A 43 12.13 -21.44 -30.68
N PHE A 44 12.37 -20.13 -30.63
CA PHE A 44 11.45 -19.10 -31.14
C PHE A 44 11.12 -19.31 -32.62
N LEU A 45 12.11 -19.62 -33.45
CA LEU A 45 11.91 -19.89 -34.88
C LEU A 45 11.13 -21.18 -35.17
N ARG A 46 11.14 -22.13 -34.23
CA ARG A 46 10.38 -23.39 -34.30
C ARG A 46 9.04 -23.34 -33.57
N ASP A 47 8.67 -22.18 -33.01
CA ASP A 47 7.50 -21.99 -32.15
C ASP A 47 7.47 -22.94 -30.93
N GLU A 48 8.65 -23.23 -30.39
CA GLU A 48 8.83 -24.03 -29.18
C GLU A 48 8.80 -23.15 -27.92
N ALA A 49 8.46 -23.77 -26.78
CA ALA A 49 8.52 -23.10 -25.48
C ALA A 49 9.96 -22.70 -25.15
N LEU A 50 10.17 -21.41 -24.89
CA LEU A 50 11.50 -20.85 -24.65
C LEU A 50 12.09 -21.34 -23.31
N GLU A 51 11.22 -21.56 -22.33
CA GLU A 51 11.56 -22.12 -21.03
C GLU A 51 12.22 -23.51 -21.11
N ASP A 52 11.77 -24.39 -22.01
CA ASP A 52 12.32 -25.74 -22.18
C ASP A 52 13.72 -25.70 -22.85
N ALA A 53 13.86 -24.81 -23.82
CA ALA A 53 15.14 -24.54 -24.47
C ALA A 53 16.15 -23.92 -23.50
N LEU A 54 15.67 -23.05 -22.59
CA LEU A 54 16.46 -22.46 -21.52
C LEU A 54 16.90 -23.51 -20.50
N GLU A 55 15.99 -24.39 -20.08
CA GLU A 55 16.24 -25.49 -19.17
C GLU A 55 17.38 -26.39 -19.69
N THR A 56 17.32 -26.79 -20.95
CA THR A 56 18.38 -27.60 -21.59
C THR A 56 19.77 -26.95 -21.49
N ARG A 57 19.85 -25.61 -21.51
CA ARG A 57 21.12 -24.88 -21.35
C ARG A 57 21.55 -24.84 -19.88
N ILE A 58 20.62 -24.65 -18.96
CA ILE A 58 20.87 -24.58 -17.51
C ILE A 58 21.26 -25.95 -16.93
N GLU A 59 20.67 -27.04 -17.42
CA GLU A 59 20.96 -28.40 -16.96
C GLU A 59 22.42 -28.81 -17.15
N ARG A 60 23.09 -28.24 -18.16
CA ARG A 60 24.51 -28.49 -18.47
C ARG A 60 25.47 -27.79 -17.51
N LEU A 61 24.97 -26.87 -16.70
CA LEU A 61 25.77 -26.16 -15.71
C LEU A 61 26.01 -27.04 -14.48
N ASP A 62 27.05 -26.69 -13.70
CA ASP A 62 27.21 -27.26 -12.38
C ASP A 62 26.15 -26.72 -11.40
N GLU A 63 25.93 -27.44 -10.30
CA GLU A 63 24.91 -27.09 -9.30
C GLU A 63 25.10 -25.69 -8.68
N THR A 64 26.34 -25.19 -8.60
CA THR A 64 26.59 -23.84 -8.06
C THR A 64 26.11 -22.79 -9.05
N ALA A 65 26.43 -22.95 -10.34
CA ALA A 65 25.97 -22.05 -11.39
C ALA A 65 24.44 -22.06 -11.55
N LYS A 66 23.78 -23.22 -11.42
CA LYS A 66 22.31 -23.30 -11.41
C LYS A 66 21.69 -22.49 -10.26
N LYS A 67 22.20 -22.66 -9.04
CA LYS A 67 21.72 -21.92 -7.86
C LYS A 67 21.94 -20.41 -7.99
N ILE A 68 23.10 -19.99 -8.50
CA ILE A 68 23.39 -18.58 -8.76
C ILE A 68 22.43 -18.02 -9.83
N TYR A 69 22.18 -18.75 -10.91
CA TYR A 69 21.24 -18.34 -11.95
C TYR A 69 19.83 -18.13 -11.40
N LEU A 70 19.30 -19.11 -10.65
CA LEU A 70 17.99 -19.01 -10.03
C LEU A 70 17.91 -17.82 -9.06
N ALA A 71 18.96 -17.61 -8.24
CA ALA A 71 19.02 -16.48 -7.33
C ALA A 71 18.99 -15.12 -8.06
N LEU A 72 19.78 -14.98 -9.13
CA LEU A 72 19.79 -13.77 -9.96
C LEU A 72 18.44 -13.54 -10.64
N ALA A 73 17.77 -14.61 -11.08
CA ALA A 73 16.46 -14.53 -11.71
C ALA A 73 15.32 -14.16 -10.75
N LEU A 74 15.47 -14.43 -9.45
CA LEU A 74 14.47 -14.08 -8.43
C LEU A 74 14.50 -12.60 -8.05
N THR A 75 15.69 -11.99 -7.91
CA THR A 75 15.81 -10.71 -7.21
C THR A 75 16.37 -9.56 -8.03
N ASP A 76 16.84 -9.78 -9.28
CA ASP A 76 17.58 -8.76 -10.07
C ASP A 76 18.65 -8.02 -9.22
N THR A 77 19.28 -8.78 -8.30
CA THR A 77 20.21 -8.25 -7.29
C THR A 77 21.68 -8.43 -7.67
N ASN A 78 22.56 -7.75 -6.94
CA ASN A 78 24.01 -7.87 -7.10
C ASN A 78 24.53 -9.29 -6.71
N PRO A 79 25.47 -9.87 -7.47
CA PRO A 79 26.13 -11.16 -7.18
C PRO A 79 26.69 -11.31 -5.75
N THR A 80 27.03 -10.21 -5.09
CA THR A 80 27.50 -10.22 -3.70
C THR A 80 26.44 -10.72 -2.71
N LEU A 81 25.17 -10.34 -2.91
CA LEU A 81 24.06 -10.80 -2.08
C LEU A 81 23.86 -12.31 -2.27
N VAL A 82 23.81 -12.74 -3.53
CA VAL A 82 23.68 -14.16 -3.91
C VAL A 82 24.78 -15.00 -3.28
N ARG A 83 26.02 -14.51 -3.30
CA ARG A 83 27.16 -15.18 -2.68
C ARG A 83 26.96 -15.41 -1.18
N ARG A 84 26.52 -14.39 -0.44
CA ARG A 84 26.29 -14.49 1.01
C ARG A 84 25.13 -15.43 1.32
N ALA A 85 24.00 -15.25 0.65
CA ALA A 85 22.80 -16.08 0.83
C ALA A 85 23.08 -17.57 0.59
N LEU A 86 23.85 -17.89 -0.45
CA LEU A 86 24.22 -19.27 -0.78
C LEU A 86 25.47 -19.77 -0.01
N ASN A 87 26.04 -18.96 0.89
CA ASN A 87 27.25 -19.24 1.64
C ASN A 87 28.42 -19.74 0.77
N LEU A 88 28.67 -19.04 -0.34
CA LEU A 88 29.67 -19.44 -1.33
C LEU A 88 31.01 -18.70 -1.14
N GLN A 89 32.11 -19.41 -1.39
CA GLN A 89 33.44 -18.81 -1.49
C GLN A 89 33.52 -17.88 -2.71
N ALA A 90 34.29 -16.79 -2.59
CA ALA A 90 34.41 -15.78 -3.64
C ALA A 90 34.93 -16.36 -4.97
N ALA A 91 35.98 -17.19 -4.93
CA ALA A 91 36.55 -17.82 -6.12
C ALA A 91 35.54 -18.75 -6.84
N LYS A 92 34.81 -19.59 -6.07
CA LYS A 92 33.77 -20.47 -6.63
C LYS A 92 32.63 -19.67 -7.25
N THR A 93 32.23 -18.57 -6.60
CA THR A 93 31.17 -17.69 -7.11
C THR A 93 31.60 -17.03 -8.41
N ALA A 94 32.83 -16.52 -8.49
CA ALA A 94 33.36 -15.88 -9.69
C ALA A 94 33.42 -16.86 -10.87
N LEU A 95 33.91 -18.08 -10.65
CA LEU A 95 33.97 -19.12 -11.68
C LEU A 95 32.57 -19.51 -12.18
N ALA A 96 31.63 -19.75 -11.26
CA ALA A 96 30.25 -20.09 -11.64
C ALA A 96 29.56 -18.94 -12.38
N PHE A 97 29.83 -17.69 -11.99
CA PHE A 97 29.33 -16.51 -12.71
C PHE A 97 29.94 -16.39 -14.11
N GLU A 98 31.25 -16.63 -14.26
CA GLU A 98 31.90 -16.68 -15.57
C GLU A 98 31.28 -17.74 -16.48
N ASN A 99 31.02 -18.95 -15.94
CA ASN A 99 30.31 -20.01 -16.66
C ASN A 99 28.92 -19.58 -17.13
N LEU A 100 28.18 -18.81 -16.32
CA LEU A 100 26.86 -18.28 -16.69
C LEU A 100 26.94 -17.23 -17.81
N VAL A 101 27.97 -16.38 -17.79
CA VAL A 101 28.22 -15.38 -18.83
C VAL A 101 28.64 -16.06 -20.14
N GLN A 102 29.55 -17.04 -20.08
CA GLN A 102 29.96 -17.85 -21.23
C GLN A 102 28.78 -18.63 -21.81
N ALA A 103 27.92 -19.19 -20.94
CA ALA A 103 26.71 -19.87 -21.35
C ALA A 103 25.68 -18.94 -22.04
N GLY A 104 25.86 -17.62 -21.93
CA GLY A 104 24.96 -16.60 -22.50
C GLY A 104 23.68 -16.40 -21.69
N LEU A 105 23.61 -16.89 -20.46
CA LEU A 105 22.42 -16.83 -19.61
C LEU A 105 22.34 -15.52 -18.82
N VAL A 106 23.49 -14.89 -18.59
CA VAL A 106 23.63 -13.68 -17.79
C VAL A 106 24.55 -12.68 -18.51
N HIS A 107 24.26 -11.40 -18.42
CA HIS A 107 25.16 -10.33 -18.85
C HIS A 107 26.36 -10.22 -17.91
N ALA A 108 27.50 -9.68 -18.37
CA ALA A 108 28.66 -9.45 -17.51
C ALA A 108 28.35 -8.54 -16.29
N SER A 109 27.28 -7.75 -16.37
CA SER A 109 26.78 -6.93 -15.27
C SER A 109 26.00 -7.70 -14.19
N GLY A 110 25.66 -8.97 -14.43
CA GLY A 110 24.87 -9.81 -13.54
C GLY A 110 23.37 -9.87 -13.85
N LYS A 111 22.91 -9.16 -14.88
CA LYS A 111 21.51 -9.19 -15.31
C LYS A 111 21.19 -10.46 -16.07
N ILE A 112 20.05 -11.08 -15.78
CA ILE A 112 19.54 -12.23 -16.53
C ILE A 112 19.21 -11.83 -17.97
N ARG A 113 19.50 -12.71 -18.92
CA ARG A 113 19.04 -12.60 -20.31
C ARG A 113 17.72 -13.34 -20.50
N ALA A 114 16.85 -12.80 -21.36
CA ALA A 114 15.53 -13.34 -21.65
C ALA A 114 14.66 -13.51 -20.38
N PRO A 115 14.44 -12.44 -19.60
CA PRO A 115 13.82 -12.50 -18.27
C PRO A 115 12.42 -13.12 -18.27
N GLN A 116 11.67 -13.02 -19.38
CA GLN A 116 10.36 -13.68 -19.51
C GLN A 116 10.47 -15.21 -19.51
N ALA A 117 11.43 -15.76 -20.28
CA ALA A 117 11.68 -17.20 -20.30
C ALA A 117 12.21 -17.67 -18.93
N SER A 118 13.10 -16.90 -18.31
CA SER A 118 13.62 -17.20 -16.96
C SER A 118 12.54 -17.21 -15.89
N LYS A 119 11.56 -16.29 -15.96
CA LYS A 119 10.42 -16.26 -15.02
C LYS A 119 9.55 -17.51 -15.14
N LYS A 120 9.33 -18.00 -16.36
CA LYS A 120 8.59 -19.24 -16.59
C LYS A 120 9.37 -20.47 -16.12
N TYR A 121 10.67 -20.51 -16.37
CA TYR A 121 11.55 -21.56 -15.85
C TYR A 121 11.56 -21.58 -14.31
N LEU A 122 11.61 -20.42 -13.64
CA LEU A 122 11.47 -20.35 -12.18
C LEU A 122 10.16 -20.96 -11.69
N ALA A 123 9.07 -20.80 -12.45
CA ALA A 123 7.77 -21.34 -12.10
C ALA A 123 7.68 -22.87 -12.24
N SER A 124 8.55 -23.51 -13.05
CA SER A 124 8.69 -24.97 -13.10
C SER A 124 9.57 -25.50 -11.96
N GLN A 125 10.56 -24.71 -11.52
CA GLN A 125 11.51 -25.07 -10.47
C GLN A 125 11.07 -24.66 -9.05
N ARG A 126 9.77 -24.85 -8.71
CA ARG A 126 9.15 -24.25 -7.51
C ARG A 126 9.90 -24.50 -6.21
N LEU A 127 10.25 -25.75 -5.91
CA LEU A 127 10.92 -26.10 -4.65
C LEU A 127 12.29 -25.42 -4.54
N MET A 128 13.13 -25.55 -5.57
CA MET A 128 14.47 -24.96 -5.56
C MET A 128 14.40 -23.42 -5.54
N ALA A 129 13.45 -22.83 -6.28
CA ALA A 129 13.22 -21.39 -6.26
C ALA A 129 12.77 -20.91 -4.87
N SER A 130 11.87 -21.61 -4.19
CA SER A 130 11.46 -21.27 -2.82
C SER A 130 12.60 -21.42 -1.80
N GLN A 131 13.44 -22.45 -1.92
CA GLN A 131 14.62 -22.62 -1.07
C GLN A 131 15.60 -21.46 -1.23
N ILE A 132 15.88 -21.06 -2.48
CA ILE A 132 16.77 -19.93 -2.77
C ILE A 132 16.14 -18.61 -2.33
N ALA A 133 14.83 -18.44 -2.51
CA ALA A 133 14.11 -17.27 -2.02
C ALA A 133 14.24 -17.12 -0.50
N LEU A 134 14.12 -18.21 0.27
CA LEU A 134 14.31 -18.18 1.72
C LEU A 134 15.72 -17.71 2.10
N LEU A 135 16.75 -18.28 1.46
CA LEU A 135 18.14 -17.89 1.71
C LEU A 135 18.40 -16.41 1.37
N LEU A 136 17.82 -15.91 0.29
CA LEU A 136 17.93 -14.50 -0.09
C LEU A 136 17.15 -13.59 0.87
N ALA A 137 15.98 -14.04 1.34
CA ALA A 137 15.13 -13.30 2.27
C ALA A 137 15.87 -13.01 3.59
N ARG A 138 16.57 -14.02 4.14
CA ARG A 138 17.40 -13.92 5.36
C ARG A 138 18.50 -12.87 5.29
N GLU A 139 18.96 -12.53 4.07
CA GLU A 139 20.00 -11.53 3.83
C GLU A 139 19.44 -10.12 3.56
N LEU A 140 18.12 -10.00 3.43
CA LEU A 140 17.41 -8.77 3.15
C LEU A 140 16.63 -8.32 4.39
N LYS A 141 16.15 -7.07 4.34
CA LYS A 141 15.34 -6.48 5.41
C LYS A 141 14.10 -5.82 4.83
N ASP A 142 13.12 -5.64 5.71
CA ASP A 142 11.91 -4.86 5.48
C ASP A 142 11.15 -5.30 4.22
N THR A 143 10.69 -4.33 3.44
CA THR A 143 9.86 -4.53 2.24
C THR A 143 10.54 -5.31 1.12
N LYS A 144 11.88 -5.40 1.11
CA LYS A 144 12.63 -6.19 0.11
C LYS A 144 12.63 -7.67 0.41
N ALA A 145 12.54 -8.07 1.67
CA ALA A 145 12.51 -9.47 2.08
C ALA A 145 11.11 -10.09 1.90
N PHE A 146 10.05 -9.27 2.08
CA PHE A 146 8.65 -9.71 2.00
C PHE A 146 8.31 -10.62 0.81
N PRO A 147 8.56 -10.25 -0.47
CA PRO A 147 8.13 -11.08 -1.60
C PRO A 147 8.84 -12.44 -1.63
N LEU A 148 10.06 -12.52 -1.10
CA LEU A 148 10.83 -13.76 -1.03
C LEU A 148 10.35 -14.65 0.11
N TYR A 149 10.08 -14.09 1.29
CA TYR A 149 9.44 -14.84 2.36
C TYR A 149 8.07 -15.37 1.92
N GLN A 150 7.26 -14.54 1.26
CA GLN A 150 5.96 -14.97 0.72
C GLN A 150 6.10 -16.13 -0.27
N GLN A 151 7.09 -16.10 -1.17
CA GLN A 151 7.37 -17.21 -2.09
C GLN A 151 7.88 -18.47 -1.38
N ALA A 152 8.53 -18.32 -0.22
CA ALA A 152 9.09 -19.40 0.57
C ALA A 152 8.20 -19.87 1.72
N LYS A 153 6.91 -19.51 1.74
CA LYS A 153 5.99 -19.70 2.88
C LYS A 153 5.97 -21.10 3.47
N LEU A 154 6.05 -22.14 2.64
CA LEU A 154 6.00 -23.54 3.07
C LEU A 154 7.33 -24.04 3.69
N LEU A 155 8.38 -23.22 3.69
CA LEU A 155 9.72 -23.59 4.12
C LEU A 155 10.17 -22.82 5.37
N TRP A 156 9.32 -21.97 5.95
CA TRP A 156 9.67 -21.22 7.16
C TRP A 156 9.88 -22.17 8.34
N GLU A 157 10.94 -21.93 9.09
CA GLU A 157 11.21 -22.59 10.37
C GLU A 157 11.06 -21.58 11.52
N GLU A 158 11.10 -22.04 12.77
CA GLU A 158 10.95 -21.17 13.95
C GLU A 158 11.96 -20.02 13.96
N GLU A 159 13.18 -20.29 13.51
CA GLU A 159 14.29 -19.34 13.40
C GLU A 159 14.00 -18.21 12.40
N ASP A 160 13.10 -18.42 11.43
CA ASP A 160 12.73 -17.42 10.43
C ASP A 160 11.62 -16.48 10.89
N LEU A 161 10.81 -16.90 11.88
CA LEU A 161 9.53 -16.23 12.20
C LEU A 161 9.71 -14.77 12.60
N GLU A 162 10.79 -14.43 13.31
CA GLU A 162 11.06 -13.04 13.68
C GLU A 162 11.27 -12.15 12.44
N GLN A 163 12.09 -12.60 11.49
CA GLN A 163 12.40 -11.85 10.27
C GLN A 163 11.20 -11.83 9.31
N VAL A 164 10.44 -12.93 9.22
CA VAL A 164 9.17 -13.00 8.49
C VAL A 164 8.20 -11.95 9.04
N ASN A 165 7.99 -11.92 10.35
CA ASN A 165 7.09 -10.96 10.99
C ASN A 165 7.54 -9.51 10.70
N GLN A 166 8.83 -9.21 10.82
CA GLN A 166 9.37 -7.88 10.50
C GLN A 166 9.13 -7.49 9.03
N ALA A 167 9.38 -8.39 8.08
CA ALA A 167 9.19 -8.12 6.66
C ALA A 167 7.71 -7.88 6.31
N TYR A 168 6.80 -8.70 6.85
CA TYR A 168 5.36 -8.56 6.66
C TYR A 168 4.82 -7.28 7.31
N LEU A 169 5.24 -6.96 8.53
CA LEU A 169 4.88 -5.69 9.20
C LEU A 169 5.38 -4.48 8.42
N ALA A 170 6.62 -4.51 7.90
CA ALA A 170 7.14 -3.43 7.08
C ALA A 170 6.33 -3.24 5.80
N TRP A 171 5.96 -4.34 5.13
CA TRP A 171 5.13 -4.29 3.93
C TRP A 171 3.70 -3.81 4.22
N ALA A 172 3.07 -4.31 5.28
CA ALA A 172 1.74 -3.87 5.70
C ALA A 172 1.71 -2.38 6.05
N ASN A 173 2.72 -1.86 6.75
CA ASN A 173 2.85 -0.44 7.04
C ASN A 173 3.04 0.42 5.79
N GLU A 174 3.79 -0.07 4.79
CA GLU A 174 3.92 0.61 3.51
C GLU A 174 2.59 0.61 2.73
N LEU A 175 1.83 -0.49 2.76
CA LEU A 175 0.47 -0.54 2.20
C LEU A 175 -0.46 0.45 2.90
N LEU A 176 -0.42 0.54 4.23
CA LEU A 176 -1.19 1.53 5.00
C LEU A 176 -0.80 2.96 4.64
N ARG A 177 0.50 3.25 4.50
CA ARG A 177 1.00 4.57 4.07
C ARG A 177 0.50 4.94 2.67
N ARG A 178 0.43 3.96 1.78
CA ARG A 178 -0.07 4.11 0.41
C ARG A 178 -1.60 4.15 0.29
N GLY A 179 -2.33 3.90 1.37
CA GLY A 179 -3.80 3.93 1.38
C GLY A 179 -4.46 2.63 0.94
N PHE A 180 -3.81 1.48 1.17
CA PHE A 180 -4.35 0.15 0.89
C PHE A 180 -4.59 -0.66 2.18
N PRO A 181 -5.49 -0.21 3.08
CA PRO A 181 -5.66 -0.83 4.39
C PRO A 181 -6.18 -2.26 4.30
N LYS A 182 -7.09 -2.57 3.38
CA LYS A 182 -7.59 -3.94 3.19
C LYS A 182 -6.46 -4.93 2.85
N ARG A 183 -5.58 -4.56 1.91
CA ARG A 183 -4.43 -5.38 1.53
C ARG A 183 -3.43 -5.55 2.68
N ALA A 184 -3.26 -4.50 3.49
CA ALA A 184 -2.40 -4.57 4.67
C ALA A 184 -2.93 -5.59 5.69
N PHE A 185 -4.25 -5.61 5.91
CA PHE A 185 -4.89 -6.62 6.75
C PHE A 185 -4.70 -8.03 6.17
N GLU A 186 -5.05 -8.24 4.90
CA GLU A 186 -4.94 -9.55 4.23
C GLU A 186 -3.52 -10.14 4.32
N VAL A 187 -2.49 -9.31 4.14
CA VAL A 187 -1.09 -9.72 4.28
C VAL A 187 -0.77 -10.20 5.70
N LEU A 188 -1.23 -9.47 6.72
CA LEU A 188 -0.97 -9.83 8.11
C LEU A 188 -1.84 -10.99 8.59
N ASP A 189 -2.98 -11.25 7.95
CA ASP A 189 -3.88 -12.33 8.31
C ASP A 189 -3.29 -13.72 8.08
N GLU A 190 -2.26 -13.78 7.24
CA GLU A 190 -1.47 -14.99 7.01
C GLU A 190 -0.57 -15.39 8.18
N LEU A 191 -0.36 -14.52 9.16
CA LEU A 191 0.60 -14.72 10.26
C LEU A 191 -0.08 -15.12 11.57
N VAL A 192 0.68 -15.85 12.39
CA VAL A 192 0.30 -16.09 13.79
C VAL A 192 0.30 -14.75 14.53
N ALA A 193 -0.79 -14.48 15.24
CA ALA A 193 -0.97 -13.23 15.96
C ALA A 193 0.07 -13.08 17.09
N ASN A 194 0.64 -11.87 17.18
CA ASN A 194 1.37 -11.36 18.34
C ASN A 194 0.94 -9.90 18.56
N ASP A 195 1.35 -9.28 19.66
CA ASP A 195 0.88 -7.93 20.02
C ASP A 195 1.08 -6.90 18.89
N GLU A 196 2.23 -6.88 18.21
CA GLU A 196 2.48 -5.91 17.13
C GLU A 196 1.70 -6.22 15.85
N ILE A 197 1.59 -7.50 15.46
CA ILE A 197 0.79 -7.93 14.31
C ILE A 197 -0.68 -7.59 14.53
N SER A 198 -1.23 -7.94 15.69
CA SER A 198 -2.61 -7.63 16.05
C SER A 198 -2.85 -6.13 16.09
N PHE A 199 -1.88 -5.34 16.57
CA PHE A 199 -1.98 -3.89 16.58
C PHE A 199 -2.08 -3.31 15.15
N VAL A 200 -1.20 -3.73 14.24
CA VAL A 200 -1.22 -3.25 12.85
C VAL A 200 -2.43 -3.79 12.09
N LYS A 201 -2.91 -5.02 12.38
CA LYS A 201 -4.19 -5.54 11.88
C LYS A 201 -5.35 -4.63 12.32
N ALA A 202 -5.41 -4.26 13.60
CA ALA A 202 -6.43 -3.35 14.09
C ALA A 202 -6.36 -1.98 13.40
N GLN A 203 -5.16 -1.45 13.13
CA GLN A 203 -5.01 -0.21 12.36
C GLN A 203 -5.51 -0.33 10.92
N ALA A 204 -5.27 -1.48 10.29
CA ALA A 204 -5.78 -1.76 8.96
C ALA A 204 -7.31 -1.83 8.96
N LEU A 205 -7.90 -2.55 9.90
CA LEU A 205 -9.36 -2.67 10.08
C LEU A 205 -10.02 -1.33 10.42
N GLU A 206 -9.41 -0.52 11.29
CA GLU A 206 -9.89 0.84 11.57
C GLU A 206 -9.96 1.68 10.29
N ARG A 207 -8.92 1.60 9.44
CA ARG A 207 -8.87 2.37 8.19
C ARG A 207 -9.82 1.85 7.12
N THR A 208 -10.13 0.55 7.09
CA THR A 208 -11.20 0.03 6.20
C THR A 208 -12.60 0.42 6.67
N GLY A 209 -12.75 0.79 7.94
CA GLY A 209 -14.02 1.12 8.59
C GLY A 209 -14.65 -0.07 9.31
N LEU A 210 -13.93 -1.17 9.49
CA LEU A 210 -14.36 -2.35 10.24
C LEU A 210 -14.03 -2.17 11.72
N TYR A 211 -14.69 -1.20 12.36
CA TYR A 211 -14.37 -0.75 13.71
C TYR A 211 -14.58 -1.81 14.79
N ARG A 212 -15.62 -2.65 14.66
CA ARG A 212 -15.90 -3.73 15.62
C ARG A 212 -14.81 -4.80 15.56
N GLU A 213 -14.46 -5.25 14.36
CA GLU A 213 -13.34 -6.20 14.15
C GLU A 213 -12.00 -5.62 14.64
N ALA A 214 -11.77 -4.32 14.43
CA ALA A 214 -10.58 -3.65 14.96
C ALA A 214 -10.52 -3.68 16.49
N LEU A 215 -11.66 -3.52 17.17
CA LEU A 215 -11.73 -3.65 18.63
C LEU A 215 -11.49 -5.09 19.10
N GLU A 216 -12.07 -6.08 18.41
CA GLU A 216 -11.82 -7.50 18.68
C GLU A 216 -10.33 -7.86 18.57
N GLU A 217 -9.62 -7.33 17.58
CA GLU A 217 -8.16 -7.50 17.45
C GLU A 217 -7.38 -6.81 18.60
N LEU A 218 -7.87 -5.68 19.10
CA LEU A 218 -7.26 -4.97 20.25
C LEU A 218 -7.56 -5.62 21.59
N GLU A 219 -8.63 -6.39 21.71
CA GLU A 219 -8.99 -7.15 22.92
C GLU A 219 -8.10 -8.40 23.10
N LYS A 220 -7.53 -8.92 22.02
CA LYS A 220 -6.56 -10.03 22.05
C LYS A 220 -5.18 -9.62 22.59
N GLN A 221 -4.91 -8.33 22.68
CA GLN A 221 -3.59 -7.78 23.00
C GLN A 221 -3.45 -7.42 24.48
N THR A 222 -2.20 -7.38 24.93
CA THR A 222 -1.88 -6.82 26.26
C THR A 222 -2.30 -5.35 26.32
N GLU A 223 -3.17 -5.01 27.28
CA GLU A 223 -3.62 -3.64 27.46
C GLU A 223 -2.48 -2.71 27.85
N ASN A 224 -2.32 -1.65 27.07
CA ASN A 224 -1.29 -0.63 27.29
C ASN A 224 -1.76 0.72 26.72
N PRO A 225 -1.08 1.84 27.05
CA PRO A 225 -1.49 3.16 26.60
C PRO A 225 -1.59 3.35 25.07
N ARG A 226 -0.81 2.61 24.28
CA ARG A 226 -0.88 2.64 22.79
C ARG A 226 -2.17 1.97 22.31
N VAL A 227 -2.53 0.82 22.87
CA VAL A 227 -3.81 0.13 22.60
C VAL A 227 -4.99 1.00 23.04
N PHE A 228 -4.92 1.62 24.22
CA PHE A 228 -5.97 2.54 24.70
C PHE A 228 -6.17 3.74 23.78
N ALA A 229 -5.08 4.31 23.24
CA ALA A 229 -5.19 5.43 22.31
C ALA A 229 -5.98 5.04 21.06
N GLN A 230 -5.71 3.85 20.53
CA GLN A 230 -6.43 3.33 19.36
C GLN A 230 -7.88 2.98 19.67
N LYS A 231 -8.17 2.31 20.80
CA LYS A 231 -9.55 2.05 21.26
C LYS A 231 -10.32 3.37 21.38
N GLY A 232 -9.74 4.39 22.00
CA GLY A 232 -10.35 5.72 22.14
C GLY A 232 -10.71 6.33 20.78
N ALA A 233 -9.79 6.28 19.82
CA ALA A 233 -10.01 6.76 18.46
C ALA A 233 -11.13 5.99 17.74
N ILE A 234 -11.20 4.66 17.89
CA ILE A 234 -12.24 3.82 17.29
C ILE A 234 -13.61 4.11 17.91
N TYR A 235 -13.71 4.17 19.24
CA TYR A 235 -14.97 4.49 19.92
C TYR A 235 -15.49 5.87 19.55
N TRP A 236 -14.61 6.86 19.35
CA TRP A 236 -15.04 8.17 18.83
C TRP A 236 -15.66 8.06 17.43
N ARG A 237 -15.11 7.23 16.52
CA ARG A 237 -15.67 7.02 15.17
C ARG A 237 -16.98 6.24 15.17
N LEU A 238 -17.23 5.47 16.24
CA LEU A 238 -18.49 4.77 16.49
C LEU A 238 -19.54 5.63 17.17
N GLY A 239 -19.21 6.86 17.60
CA GLY A 239 -20.13 7.73 18.35
C GLY A 239 -20.24 7.38 19.84
N GLU A 240 -19.47 6.42 20.34
CA GLU A 240 -19.49 5.98 21.75
C GLU A 240 -18.67 6.94 22.63
N VAL A 241 -19.26 8.11 22.93
CA VAL A 241 -18.61 9.23 23.62
C VAL A 241 -18.02 8.86 24.97
N GLU A 242 -18.73 8.11 25.83
CA GLU A 242 -18.21 7.76 27.16
C GLU A 242 -16.98 6.86 27.07
N LYS A 243 -17.04 5.80 26.25
CA LYS A 243 -15.91 4.88 26.07
C LYS A 243 -14.72 5.58 25.39
N ALA A 244 -14.98 6.40 24.38
CA ALA A 244 -13.94 7.19 23.72
C ALA A 244 -13.20 8.09 24.71
N THR A 245 -13.94 8.74 25.61
CA THR A 245 -13.39 9.58 26.68
C THR A 245 -12.60 8.75 27.69
N GLN A 246 -13.16 7.63 28.15
CA GLN A 246 -12.50 6.72 29.10
C GLN A 246 -11.16 6.22 28.57
N PHE A 247 -11.13 5.65 27.37
CA PHE A 247 -9.91 5.09 26.79
C PHE A 247 -8.88 6.17 26.42
N SER A 248 -9.33 7.34 25.96
CA SER A 248 -8.42 8.48 25.75
C SER A 248 -7.76 8.91 27.06
N ASN A 249 -8.50 8.96 28.17
CA ASN A 249 -7.94 9.28 29.48
C ASN A 249 -6.97 8.21 30.01
N LEU A 250 -7.19 6.94 29.69
CA LEU A 250 -6.22 5.88 30.00
C LEU A 250 -4.94 6.03 29.18
N ALA A 251 -5.07 6.35 27.88
CA ALA A 251 -3.94 6.60 26.99
C ALA A 251 -3.06 7.80 27.41
N LEU A 252 -3.65 8.79 28.08
CA LEU A 252 -2.91 9.94 28.64
C LEU A 252 -1.86 9.55 29.70
N LYS A 253 -1.94 8.34 30.26
CA LYS A 253 -0.94 7.81 31.22
C LYS A 253 0.30 7.23 30.53
N GLY A 254 0.34 7.22 29.20
CA GLY A 254 1.44 6.66 28.41
C GLY A 254 2.58 7.62 28.08
N GLY A 255 3.40 7.18 27.12
CA GLY A 255 4.46 8.00 26.53
C GLY A 255 3.93 9.13 25.64
N LEU A 256 4.85 9.88 25.03
CA LEU A 256 4.54 11.06 24.22
C LEU A 256 3.53 10.75 23.09
N GLU A 257 3.72 9.65 22.37
CA GLU A 257 2.87 9.28 21.24
C GLU A 257 1.44 8.91 21.67
N SER A 258 1.28 8.06 22.68
CA SER A 258 -0.05 7.68 23.21
C SER A 258 -0.80 8.90 23.74
N ARG A 259 -0.10 9.82 24.42
CA ARG A 259 -0.67 11.07 24.90
C ARG A 259 -1.09 11.99 23.76
N ALA A 260 -0.28 12.09 22.71
CA ALA A 260 -0.57 12.92 21.57
C ALA A 260 -1.80 12.41 20.80
N GLU A 261 -1.90 11.10 20.55
CA GLU A 261 -3.10 10.47 19.97
C GLU A 261 -4.35 10.66 20.85
N ALA A 262 -4.20 10.52 22.16
CA ALA A 262 -5.29 10.76 23.11
C ALA A 262 -5.80 12.21 23.03
N HIS A 263 -4.89 13.19 22.99
CA HIS A 263 -5.24 14.60 22.82
C HIS A 263 -5.91 14.88 21.47
N MET A 264 -5.50 14.21 20.39
CA MET A 264 -6.19 14.31 19.10
C MET A 264 -7.62 13.79 19.18
N THR A 265 -7.84 12.66 19.87
CA THR A 265 -9.17 12.08 20.05
C THR A 265 -10.06 12.98 20.92
N LEU A 266 -9.52 13.49 22.03
CA LEU A 266 -10.23 14.44 22.91
C LEU A 266 -10.58 15.75 22.21
N ALA A 267 -9.70 16.26 21.34
CA ALA A 267 -10.00 17.44 20.53
C ALA A 267 -11.20 17.20 19.60
N ASN A 268 -11.26 16.03 18.97
CA ASN A 268 -12.38 15.66 18.10
C ASN A 268 -13.69 15.42 18.88
N LEU A 269 -13.61 14.84 20.08
CA LEU A 269 -14.76 14.67 20.98
C LEU A 269 -15.33 16.03 21.42
N ALA A 270 -14.48 16.92 21.94
CA ALA A 270 -14.89 18.27 22.35
C ALA A 270 -15.51 19.04 21.17
N ARG A 271 -14.92 18.94 19.98
CA ARG A 271 -15.48 19.52 18.75
C ARG A 271 -16.87 18.95 18.41
N SER A 272 -17.08 17.63 18.52
CA SER A 272 -18.40 17.03 18.27
C SER A 272 -19.46 17.44 19.28
N GLN A 273 -19.05 17.82 20.49
CA GLN A 273 -19.93 18.31 21.56
C GLN A 273 -20.17 19.84 21.48
N GLY A 274 -19.48 20.55 20.58
CA GLY A 274 -19.53 22.01 20.48
C GLY A 274 -18.69 22.74 21.53
N ASP A 275 -17.88 22.03 22.34
CA ASP A 275 -16.93 22.62 23.27
C ASP A 275 -15.65 23.04 22.51
N ASN A 276 -15.80 24.18 21.84
CA ASN A 276 -14.82 24.79 20.96
C ASN A 276 -13.52 25.18 21.67
N ASP A 277 -13.59 25.62 22.93
CA ASP A 277 -12.41 26.04 23.69
C ASP A 277 -11.60 24.83 24.16
N GLU A 278 -12.26 23.79 24.67
CA GLU A 278 -11.57 22.56 25.04
C GLU A 278 -11.00 21.85 23.81
N ALA A 279 -11.71 21.85 22.67
CA ALA A 279 -11.19 21.33 21.40
C ALA A 279 -9.88 22.02 21.01
N MET A 280 -9.82 23.36 21.12
CA MET A 280 -8.64 24.15 20.77
C MET A 280 -7.46 23.83 21.70
N LYS A 281 -7.72 23.71 23.00
CA LYS A 281 -6.72 23.34 24.01
C LYS A 281 -6.15 21.95 23.78
N GLN A 282 -7.01 20.97 23.49
CA GLN A 282 -6.60 19.59 23.25
C GLN A 282 -5.82 19.46 21.93
N ALA A 283 -6.24 20.15 20.86
CA ALA A 283 -5.52 20.18 19.59
C ALA A 283 -4.11 20.79 19.74
N ASN A 284 -3.97 21.90 20.49
CA ASN A 284 -2.66 22.50 20.77
C ASN A 284 -1.73 21.55 21.55
N ARG A 285 -2.26 20.81 22.53
CA ARG A 285 -1.47 19.81 23.27
C ARG A 285 -0.98 18.68 22.36
N ALA A 286 -1.84 18.19 21.47
CA ALA A 286 -1.46 17.18 20.49
C ALA A 286 -0.34 17.68 19.56
N VAL A 287 -0.46 18.89 19.01
CA VAL A 287 0.57 19.51 18.16
C VAL A 287 1.88 19.67 18.93
N ALA A 288 1.84 20.19 20.15
CA ALA A 288 3.03 20.38 20.97
C ALA A 288 3.78 19.06 21.21
N LEU A 289 3.05 17.97 21.52
CA LEU A 289 3.66 16.65 21.71
C LEU A 289 4.21 16.08 20.40
N TRP A 290 3.46 16.14 19.30
CA TRP A 290 3.95 15.64 18.01
C TRP A 290 5.17 16.41 17.50
N ARG A 291 5.30 17.71 17.81
CA ARG A 291 6.54 18.48 17.53
C ARG A 291 7.76 17.94 18.26
N THR A 292 7.58 17.31 19.42
CA THR A 292 8.69 16.70 20.17
C THR A 292 9.08 15.30 19.69
N THR A 293 8.30 14.73 18.77
CA THR A 293 8.53 13.39 18.20
C THR A 293 9.04 13.51 16.76
N ASN A 294 9.78 12.51 16.28
CA ASN A 294 10.27 12.48 14.89
C ASN A 294 9.21 11.92 13.91
N GLU A 295 7.94 12.31 14.08
CA GLU A 295 6.77 11.76 13.38
C GLU A 295 6.05 12.84 12.53
N PRO A 296 6.62 13.26 11.37
CA PRO A 296 6.09 14.38 10.59
C PRO A 296 4.66 14.13 10.07
N THR A 297 4.32 12.87 9.77
CA THR A 297 2.96 12.53 9.31
C THR A 297 1.92 12.76 10.40
N ARG A 298 2.25 12.45 11.67
CA ARG A 298 1.34 12.63 12.80
C ARG A 298 1.26 14.10 13.22
N LEU A 299 2.37 14.82 13.18
CA LEU A 299 2.39 16.27 13.37
C LEU A 299 1.48 16.99 12.37
N ALA A 300 1.59 16.68 11.07
CA ALA A 300 0.73 17.28 10.05
C ALA A 300 -0.76 16.97 10.29
N ASN A 301 -1.10 15.75 10.71
CA ASN A 301 -2.48 15.40 11.05
C ASN A 301 -3.00 16.23 12.24
N ALA A 302 -2.18 16.43 13.28
CA ALA A 302 -2.56 17.25 14.42
C ALA A 302 -2.71 18.74 14.06
N LEU A 303 -1.84 19.27 13.20
CA LEU A 303 -1.95 20.64 12.66
C LEU A 303 -3.22 20.82 11.83
N VAL A 304 -3.63 19.80 11.06
CA VAL A 304 -4.91 19.81 10.34
C VAL A 304 -6.10 19.84 11.32
N ILE A 305 -6.06 19.06 12.41
CA ILE A 305 -7.11 19.15 13.45
C ILE A 305 -7.14 20.54 14.06
N LEU A 306 -5.98 21.12 14.40
CA LEU A 306 -5.90 22.48 14.92
C LEU A 306 -6.50 23.49 13.96
N ALA A 307 -6.14 23.43 12.68
CA ALA A 307 -6.68 24.30 11.63
C ALA A 307 -8.21 24.19 11.51
N VAL A 308 -8.76 22.98 11.59
CA VAL A 308 -10.22 22.77 11.58
C VAL A 308 -10.88 23.41 12.80
N VAL A 309 -10.29 23.26 13.99
CA VAL A 309 -10.82 23.85 15.23
C VAL A 309 -10.68 25.37 15.21
N GLU A 310 -9.58 25.92 14.69
CA GLU A 310 -9.39 27.36 14.49
C GLU A 310 -10.52 27.94 13.64
N ALA A 311 -10.82 27.31 12.49
CA ALA A 311 -11.89 27.76 11.61
C ALA A 311 -13.28 27.73 12.28
N ILE A 312 -13.61 26.68 13.02
CA ILE A 312 -14.88 26.58 13.77
C ILE A 312 -14.98 27.67 14.85
N ASN A 313 -13.84 28.09 15.40
CA ASN A 313 -13.76 29.15 16.40
C ASN A 313 -13.63 30.56 15.78
N ASN A 314 -13.92 30.71 14.48
CA ASN A 314 -13.77 31.95 13.72
C ASN A 314 -12.35 32.55 13.76
N LYS A 315 -11.33 31.71 13.95
CA LYS A 315 -9.91 32.08 13.83
C LYS A 315 -9.40 31.70 12.45
N ASP A 316 -8.35 32.39 12.01
CA ASP A 316 -7.70 32.11 10.72
C ASP A 316 -6.88 30.80 10.78
N PRO A 317 -7.26 29.76 10.02
CA PRO A 317 -6.56 28.48 10.03
C PRO A 317 -5.33 28.44 9.10
N GLN A 318 -5.04 29.53 8.37
CA GLN A 318 -4.04 29.54 7.30
C GLN A 318 -2.63 29.21 7.80
N ALA A 319 -2.24 29.69 8.99
CA ALA A 319 -0.93 29.42 9.57
C ALA A 319 -0.72 27.92 9.86
N SER A 320 -1.71 27.28 10.51
CA SER A 320 -1.68 25.85 10.83
C SER A 320 -1.64 24.99 9.57
N PHE A 321 -2.40 25.37 8.53
CA PHE A 321 -2.33 24.67 7.25
C PHE A 321 -1.00 24.89 6.52
N ALA A 322 -0.42 26.09 6.56
CA ALA A 322 0.88 26.38 5.96
C ALA A 322 1.99 25.56 6.62
N GLU A 323 2.00 25.46 7.95
CA GLU A 323 2.93 24.59 8.68
C GLU A 323 2.72 23.12 8.30
N ALA A 324 1.47 22.64 8.25
CA ALA A 324 1.17 21.26 7.85
C ALA A 324 1.70 20.94 6.43
N LEU A 325 1.56 21.87 5.48
CA LEU A 325 2.04 21.71 4.11
C LEU A 325 3.57 21.70 4.03
N GLU A 326 4.26 22.51 4.85
CA GLU A 326 5.72 22.50 4.92
C GLU A 326 6.24 21.18 5.52
N VAL A 327 5.61 20.69 6.59
CA VAL A 327 5.91 19.35 7.16
C VAL A 327 5.69 18.25 6.11
N ALA A 328 4.70 18.42 5.23
CA ALA A 328 4.38 17.48 4.17
C ALA A 328 5.15 17.70 2.86
N LYS A 329 6.18 18.57 2.81
CA LYS A 329 6.78 19.02 1.54
C LYS A 329 7.29 17.90 0.61
N ASP A 330 7.76 16.81 1.19
CA ASP A 330 8.29 15.64 0.46
C ASP A 330 7.30 14.45 0.44
N ASN A 331 6.06 14.66 0.88
CA ASN A 331 5.02 13.63 0.94
C ASN A 331 3.75 14.07 0.21
N PRO A 332 3.62 13.77 -1.10
CA PRO A 332 2.45 14.12 -1.91
C PRO A 332 1.13 13.58 -1.34
N ILE A 333 1.13 12.36 -0.78
CA ILE A 333 -0.06 11.76 -0.16
C ILE A 333 -0.53 12.63 1.01
N LEU A 334 0.39 13.04 1.87
CA LEU A 334 0.06 13.89 3.01
C LEU A 334 -0.40 15.29 2.57
N LYS A 335 0.26 15.89 1.56
CA LYS A 335 -0.19 17.17 0.96
C LYS A 335 -1.62 17.09 0.43
N SER A 336 -1.94 16.04 -0.34
CA SER A 336 -3.31 15.86 -0.88
C SER A 336 -4.35 15.82 0.25
N ARG A 337 -4.04 15.13 1.37
CA ARG A 337 -4.93 15.05 2.54
C ARG A 337 -5.10 16.41 3.21
N ILE A 338 -4.04 17.21 3.29
CA ILE A 338 -4.12 18.57 3.85
C ILE A 338 -5.00 19.45 2.96
N LYS A 339 -4.79 19.43 1.63
CA LYS A 339 -5.61 20.17 0.65
C LYS A 339 -7.09 19.77 0.71
N LEU A 340 -7.39 18.48 0.85
CA LEU A 340 -8.76 18.00 1.07
C LEU A 340 -9.40 18.64 2.32
N ASN A 341 -8.66 18.71 3.44
CA ASN A 341 -9.20 19.30 4.67
C ASN A 341 -9.32 20.82 4.57
N GLN A 342 -8.40 21.51 3.88
CA GLN A 342 -8.54 22.93 3.55
C GLN A 342 -9.83 23.19 2.77
N GLY A 343 -10.12 22.37 1.75
CA GLY A 343 -11.35 22.48 0.99
C GLY A 343 -12.61 22.30 1.85
N ALA A 344 -12.58 21.35 2.80
CA ALA A 344 -13.68 21.16 3.75
C ALA A 344 -13.88 22.38 4.67
N VAL A 345 -12.80 22.99 5.15
CA VAL A 345 -12.86 24.24 5.93
C VAL A 345 -13.47 25.37 5.11
N PHE A 346 -13.03 25.58 3.86
CA PHE A 346 -13.60 26.60 2.99
C PHE A 346 -15.08 26.36 2.68
N ARG A 347 -15.47 25.11 2.43
CA ARG A 347 -16.88 24.75 2.20
C ARG A 347 -17.74 25.08 3.41
N ASN A 348 -17.28 24.73 4.62
CA ASN A 348 -18.00 25.02 5.85
C ASN A 348 -18.10 26.53 6.13
N ALA A 349 -17.10 27.31 5.69
CA ALA A 349 -17.15 28.78 5.69
C ALA A 349 -17.94 29.38 4.51
N ASN A 350 -18.67 28.56 3.75
CA ASN A 350 -19.42 28.93 2.54
C ASN A 350 -18.57 29.59 1.42
N ASN A 351 -17.26 29.41 1.44
CA ASN A 351 -16.34 29.87 0.40
C ASN A 351 -16.17 28.76 -0.67
N LEU A 352 -17.23 28.51 -1.43
CA LEU A 352 -17.30 27.38 -2.37
C LEU A 352 -16.23 27.44 -3.46
N LYS A 353 -15.84 28.64 -3.91
CA LYS A 353 -14.79 28.80 -4.92
C LYS A 353 -13.43 28.30 -4.43
N GLN A 354 -13.02 28.69 -3.22
CA GLN A 354 -11.75 28.21 -2.65
C GLN A 354 -11.83 26.73 -2.25
N ALA A 355 -13.01 26.25 -1.87
CA ALA A 355 -13.24 24.83 -1.61
C ALA A 355 -12.98 23.99 -2.87
N LEU A 356 -13.58 24.36 -4.00
CA LEU A 356 -13.39 23.69 -5.29
C LEU A 356 -11.92 23.70 -5.73
N ILE A 357 -11.21 24.84 -5.61
CA ILE A 357 -9.78 24.93 -5.90
C ILE A 357 -8.99 23.95 -5.02
N SER A 358 -9.22 23.95 -3.71
CA SER A 358 -8.50 23.08 -2.78
C SER A 358 -8.79 21.60 -3.02
N TYR A 359 -10.03 21.24 -3.37
CA TYR A 359 -10.37 19.87 -3.72
C TYR A 359 -9.73 19.45 -5.05
N GLN A 360 -9.70 20.33 -6.05
CA GLN A 360 -9.01 20.06 -7.31
C GLN A 360 -7.51 19.87 -7.10
N GLU A 361 -6.86 20.73 -6.32
CA GLU A 361 -5.45 20.55 -5.95
C GLU A 361 -5.21 19.21 -5.22
N ALA A 362 -6.13 18.80 -4.34
CA ALA A 362 -6.05 17.50 -3.68
C ALA A 362 -6.14 16.33 -4.68
N ILE A 363 -6.98 16.46 -5.72
CA ILE A 363 -7.12 15.48 -6.80
C ILE A 363 -5.85 15.45 -7.64
N ASP A 364 -5.36 16.60 -8.11
CA ASP A 364 -4.19 16.71 -8.98
C ASP A 364 -2.92 16.16 -8.30
N ILE A 365 -2.75 16.42 -7.00
CA ILE A 365 -1.63 15.86 -6.22
C ILE A 365 -1.79 14.34 -6.03
N ALA A 366 -3.03 13.86 -5.93
CA ALA A 366 -3.33 12.44 -5.79
C ALA A 366 -3.39 11.70 -7.15
N GLU A 367 -3.37 12.43 -8.27
CA GLU A 367 -3.36 11.88 -9.61
C GLU A 367 -2.04 11.11 -9.81
N ASN A 368 -2.14 9.83 -10.19
CA ASN A 368 -1.10 8.77 -10.17
C ASN A 368 -0.89 8.02 -8.84
N ILE A 369 -1.58 8.37 -7.75
CA ILE A 369 -1.45 7.70 -6.44
C ILE A 369 -2.74 6.95 -6.03
N SER A 370 -3.82 7.01 -6.83
CA SER A 370 -5.06 6.21 -6.70
C SER A 370 -5.49 5.95 -5.25
N ASN A 371 -5.70 7.02 -4.48
CA ASN A 371 -5.96 6.91 -3.04
C ASN A 371 -7.34 7.45 -2.64
N ALA A 372 -7.79 7.08 -1.45
CA ALA A 372 -9.07 7.49 -0.86
C ALA A 372 -9.25 9.02 -0.73
N THR A 373 -8.15 9.79 -0.74
CA THR A 373 -8.20 11.26 -0.69
C THR A 373 -8.86 11.83 -1.93
N SER A 374 -8.48 11.35 -3.13
CA SER A 374 -9.08 11.78 -4.39
C SER A 374 -10.57 11.44 -4.45
N ALA A 375 -10.95 10.25 -3.99
CA ALA A 375 -12.36 9.84 -3.91
C ALA A 375 -13.19 10.79 -3.03
N ARG A 376 -12.66 11.15 -1.85
CA ARG A 376 -13.30 12.11 -0.94
C ARG A 376 -13.38 13.53 -1.53
N ALA A 377 -12.35 13.97 -2.25
CA ALA A 377 -12.34 15.27 -2.92
C ALA A 377 -13.42 15.34 -4.01
N TRP A 378 -13.48 14.32 -4.89
CA TRP A 378 -14.54 14.18 -5.90
C TRP A 378 -15.93 14.17 -5.27
N ASN A 379 -16.13 13.41 -4.19
CA ASN A 379 -17.42 13.40 -3.51
C ASN A 379 -17.78 14.79 -2.95
N ASN A 380 -16.83 15.51 -2.36
CA ASN A 380 -17.10 16.85 -1.84
C ASN A 380 -17.39 17.88 -2.95
N ILE A 381 -16.74 17.77 -4.12
CA ILE A 381 -17.09 18.53 -5.31
C ILE A 381 -18.53 18.20 -5.73
N GLY A 382 -18.89 16.92 -5.74
CA GLY A 382 -20.25 16.46 -6.00
C GLY A 382 -21.29 17.07 -5.06
N VAL A 383 -21.00 17.11 -3.76
CA VAL A 383 -21.86 17.77 -2.76
C VAL A 383 -22.03 19.26 -3.06
N ILE A 384 -20.95 19.97 -3.40
CA ILE A 384 -21.03 21.40 -3.75
C ILE A 384 -21.93 21.63 -4.96
N HIS A 385 -21.81 20.79 -6.00
CA HIS A 385 -22.67 20.89 -7.17
C HIS A 385 -24.12 20.49 -6.87
N HIS A 386 -24.33 19.44 -6.07
CA HIS A 386 -25.65 18.99 -5.67
C HIS A 386 -26.41 20.09 -4.93
N LEU A 387 -25.78 20.71 -3.92
CA LEU A 387 -26.38 21.81 -3.15
C LEU A 387 -26.66 23.08 -3.99
N ASN A 388 -25.98 23.24 -5.13
CA ASN A 388 -26.21 24.34 -6.07
C ASN A 388 -27.16 23.97 -7.22
N ASN A 389 -27.79 22.80 -7.18
CA ASN A 389 -28.67 22.27 -8.24
C ASN A 389 -27.97 22.02 -9.60
N ASN A 390 -26.66 21.86 -9.59
CA ASN A 390 -25.87 21.46 -10.76
C ASN A 390 -25.81 19.93 -10.83
N PHE A 391 -26.94 19.31 -11.16
CA PHE A 391 -27.12 17.86 -11.00
C PHE A 391 -26.22 17.01 -11.91
N ASP A 392 -25.91 17.47 -13.13
CA ASP A 392 -25.04 16.74 -14.05
C ASP A 392 -23.59 16.70 -13.56
N GLU A 393 -23.07 17.84 -13.10
CA GLU A 393 -21.73 17.94 -12.51
C GLU A 393 -21.65 17.17 -11.19
N ALA A 394 -22.71 17.22 -10.37
CA ALA A 394 -22.79 16.43 -9.14
C ALA A 394 -22.71 14.93 -9.44
N LYS A 395 -23.50 14.46 -10.40
CA LYS A 395 -23.52 13.06 -10.84
C LYS A 395 -22.16 12.62 -11.38
N PHE A 396 -21.53 13.44 -12.21
CA PHE A 396 -20.19 13.17 -12.72
C PHE A 396 -19.18 13.02 -11.59
N ALA A 397 -19.15 13.97 -10.65
CA ALA A 397 -18.21 13.96 -9.54
C ALA A 397 -18.45 12.78 -8.58
N TYR A 398 -19.70 12.46 -8.23
CA TYR A 398 -20.02 11.27 -7.43
C TYR A 398 -19.63 9.96 -8.12
N THR A 399 -19.84 9.86 -9.44
CA THR A 399 -19.45 8.68 -10.21
C THR A 399 -17.93 8.47 -10.16
N LYS A 400 -17.15 9.56 -10.31
CA LYS A 400 -15.69 9.52 -10.17
C LYS A 400 -15.25 9.14 -8.75
N ALA A 401 -15.92 9.66 -7.72
CA ALA A 401 -15.66 9.27 -6.34
C ALA A 401 -15.87 7.77 -6.11
N LEU A 402 -16.95 7.19 -6.65
CA LEU A 402 -17.28 5.77 -6.52
C LEU A 402 -16.31 4.86 -7.27
N GLU A 403 -15.91 5.23 -8.48
CA GLU A 403 -14.90 4.49 -9.26
C GLU A 403 -13.62 4.28 -8.44
N VAL A 404 -13.14 5.35 -7.79
CA VAL A 404 -11.96 5.28 -6.93
C VAL A 404 -12.24 4.54 -5.63
N ALA A 405 -13.36 4.82 -4.94
CA ALA A 405 -13.68 4.20 -3.65
C ALA A 405 -13.82 2.67 -3.73
N ARG A 406 -14.31 2.13 -4.85
CA ARG A 406 -14.38 0.68 -5.08
C ARG A 406 -12.99 0.03 -5.14
N LEU A 407 -11.96 0.77 -5.56
CA LEU A 407 -10.58 0.29 -5.62
C LEU A 407 -9.85 0.35 -4.27
N THR A 408 -10.27 1.24 -3.35
CA THR A 408 -9.59 1.39 -2.05
C THR A 408 -10.01 0.34 -1.02
N GLY A 409 -11.24 -0.18 -1.14
CA GLY A 409 -11.81 -1.13 -0.19
C GLY A 409 -12.23 -0.51 1.15
N GLU A 410 -12.27 0.82 1.27
CA GLU A 410 -12.82 1.51 2.44
C GLU A 410 -14.36 1.48 2.40
N ARG A 411 -14.97 0.56 3.16
CA ARG A 411 -16.42 0.30 3.13
C ARG A 411 -17.24 1.52 3.56
N ARG A 412 -16.78 2.22 4.60
CA ARG A 412 -17.46 3.40 5.13
C ARG A 412 -17.65 4.49 4.06
N ILE A 413 -16.59 4.83 3.32
CA ILE A 413 -16.71 5.86 2.27
C ILE A 413 -17.53 5.39 1.09
N LEU A 414 -17.42 4.10 0.74
CA LEU A 414 -18.20 3.52 -0.35
C LEU A 414 -19.69 3.67 -0.05
N GLY A 415 -20.13 3.30 1.16
CA GLY A 415 -21.52 3.47 1.60
C GLY A 415 -21.96 4.93 1.57
N MET A 416 -21.16 5.86 2.11
CA MET A 416 -21.49 7.29 2.08
C MET A 416 -21.62 7.85 0.65
N PHE A 417 -20.73 7.46 -0.26
CA PHE A 417 -20.74 7.98 -1.63
C PHE A 417 -21.89 7.37 -2.45
N LEU A 418 -22.23 6.10 -2.19
CA LEU A 418 -23.41 5.46 -2.77
C LEU A 418 -24.68 6.14 -2.30
N ALA A 419 -24.80 6.47 -1.01
CA ALA A 419 -25.93 7.21 -0.48
C ALA A 419 -26.10 8.57 -1.18
N ASN A 420 -25.02 9.36 -1.32
CA ASN A 420 -25.09 10.66 -2.00
C ASN A 420 -25.53 10.55 -3.47
N LEU A 421 -25.04 9.54 -4.21
CA LEU A 421 -25.46 9.33 -5.60
C LEU A 421 -26.90 8.80 -5.68
N ALA A 422 -27.28 7.90 -4.78
CA ALA A 422 -28.62 7.33 -4.71
C ALA A 422 -29.67 8.38 -4.36
N GLU A 423 -29.34 9.32 -3.47
CA GLU A 423 -30.16 10.51 -3.19
C GLU A 423 -30.34 11.37 -4.45
N LEU A 424 -29.24 11.74 -5.11
CA LEU A 424 -29.26 12.56 -6.32
C LEU A 424 -30.06 11.91 -7.47
N THR A 425 -30.03 10.59 -7.59
CA THR A 425 -30.64 9.84 -8.70
C THR A 425 -31.98 9.19 -8.34
N GLU A 426 -32.44 9.36 -7.10
CA GLU A 426 -33.62 8.70 -6.52
C GLU A 426 -33.61 7.16 -6.71
N ASN A 427 -32.42 6.56 -6.71
CA ASN A 427 -32.24 5.12 -6.93
C ASN A 427 -32.38 4.34 -5.62
N ARG A 428 -33.48 3.60 -5.46
CA ARG A 428 -33.80 2.86 -4.24
C ARG A 428 -32.84 1.71 -3.94
N ASP A 429 -32.51 0.91 -4.95
CA ASP A 429 -31.65 -0.25 -4.76
C ASP A 429 -30.24 0.17 -4.33
N ALA A 430 -29.73 1.26 -4.91
CA ALA A 430 -28.43 1.83 -4.53
C ALA A 430 -28.44 2.44 -3.12
N TRP A 431 -29.57 3.00 -2.68
CA TRP A 431 -29.74 3.49 -1.31
C TRP A 431 -29.72 2.34 -0.30
N GLU A 432 -30.45 1.26 -0.56
CA GLU A 432 -30.46 0.06 0.31
C GLU A 432 -29.07 -0.60 0.37
N GLU A 433 -28.35 -0.67 -0.77
CA GLU A 433 -26.94 -1.11 -0.79
C GLU A 433 -26.06 -0.22 0.11
N ALA A 434 -26.21 1.11 0.01
CA ALA A 434 -25.45 2.05 0.82
C ALA A 434 -25.69 1.86 2.32
N LEU A 435 -26.95 1.71 2.75
CA LEU A 435 -27.32 1.48 4.14
C LEU A 435 -26.75 0.16 4.68
N ASN A 436 -26.83 -0.91 3.90
CA ASN A 436 -26.25 -2.21 4.29
C ASN A 436 -24.74 -2.12 4.49
N ILE A 437 -24.02 -1.47 3.57
CA ILE A 437 -22.56 -1.27 3.69
C ILE A 437 -22.22 -0.44 4.93
N LEU A 438 -22.98 0.62 5.21
CA LEU A 438 -22.77 1.45 6.41
C LEU A 438 -23.07 0.69 7.70
N LYS A 439 -24.09 -0.17 7.70
CA LYS A 439 -24.44 -1.03 8.84
C LYS A 439 -23.35 -2.06 9.12
N GLU A 440 -22.81 -2.70 8.08
CA GLU A 440 -21.65 -3.58 8.20
C GLU A 440 -20.41 -2.84 8.74
N ALA A 441 -20.25 -1.55 8.42
CA ALA A 441 -19.21 -0.70 8.98
C ALA A 441 -19.53 -0.16 10.40
N GLY A 442 -20.63 -0.58 11.02
CA GLY A 442 -21.06 -0.13 12.35
C GLY A 442 -21.43 1.36 12.42
N GLN A 443 -21.93 1.93 11.32
CA GLN A 443 -22.25 3.36 11.21
C GLN A 443 -23.77 3.62 11.37
N GLU A 444 -24.37 3.02 12.39
CA GLU A 444 -25.81 3.11 12.67
C GLU A 444 -26.26 4.56 12.92
N GLU A 445 -25.45 5.34 13.64
CA GLU A 445 -25.74 6.77 13.88
C GLU A 445 -25.69 7.60 12.60
N VAL A 446 -24.74 7.32 11.69
CA VAL A 446 -24.66 8.01 10.40
C VAL A 446 -25.86 7.69 9.53
N ILE A 447 -26.33 6.44 9.55
CA ILE A 447 -27.57 6.02 8.88
C ILE A 447 -28.75 6.82 9.44
N GLU A 448 -28.89 6.90 10.77
CA GLU A 448 -29.98 7.61 11.42
C GLU A 448 -29.95 9.11 11.10
N GLN A 449 -28.77 9.75 11.15
CA GLN A 449 -28.59 11.15 10.81
C GLN A 449 -28.94 11.44 9.36
N HIS A 450 -28.42 10.64 8.41
CA HIS A 450 -28.75 10.79 6.99
C HIS A 450 -30.25 10.63 6.76
N THR A 451 -30.87 9.62 7.38
CA THR A 451 -32.30 9.37 7.21
C THR A 451 -33.17 10.50 7.78
N LYS A 452 -32.79 11.06 8.94
CA LYS A 452 -33.50 12.19 9.57
C LYS A 452 -33.39 13.49 8.79
N GLN A 453 -32.29 13.72 8.08
CA GLN A 453 -32.07 14.94 7.30
C GLN A 453 -32.88 14.97 5.99
N LEU A 454 -33.37 13.82 5.53
CA LEU A 454 -34.24 13.74 4.36
C LEU A 454 -35.60 14.41 4.66
N PRO A 455 -36.26 15.07 3.70
CA PRO A 455 -37.63 15.59 3.84
C PRO A 455 -38.64 14.53 4.30
N GLU A 456 -39.74 14.91 4.97
CA GLU A 456 -40.76 13.96 5.44
C GLU A 456 -41.34 13.10 4.31
N ASN A 457 -41.44 13.67 3.11
CA ASN A 457 -41.97 12.98 1.94
C ASN A 457 -40.88 12.28 1.09
N HIS A 458 -39.63 12.22 1.57
CA HIS A 458 -38.52 11.66 0.82
C HIS A 458 -38.66 10.14 0.71
N PRO A 459 -38.44 9.53 -0.47
CA PRO A 459 -38.67 8.10 -0.71
C PRO A 459 -37.89 7.14 0.21
N PHE A 460 -36.88 7.63 0.92
CA PHE A 460 -35.97 6.84 1.76
C PHE A 460 -36.11 7.07 3.27
N ARG A 461 -36.94 8.03 3.72
CA ARG A 461 -36.98 8.43 5.14
C ARG A 461 -37.61 7.40 6.09
N HIS A 462 -38.47 6.52 5.58
CA HIS A 462 -39.23 5.54 6.38
C HIS A 462 -38.66 4.12 6.33
N GLN A 463 -37.44 3.94 5.82
CA GLN A 463 -36.86 2.61 5.58
C GLN A 463 -35.94 2.08 6.70
N THR A 464 -35.77 2.81 7.80
CA THR A 464 -34.90 2.43 8.93
C THR A 464 -35.59 1.61 10.01
#